data_AF-A0AA43QP17-F1
#
_entry.id   AF-A0AA43QP17-F1
#
_cell.length_a   1.000
_cell.length_b   1.000
_cell.length_c   1.000
_cell.angle_alpha   90.00
_cell.angle_beta   90.00
_cell.angle_gamma   90.00
#
_symmetry.space_group_name_H-M   'P 1'
#
loop_
_entity.id
_entity.type
_entity.pdbx_description
1 polymer ?
#
loop_
_entity_poly.entity_id
_entity_poly.type
_entity_poly.pdbx_seq_one_letter_code
_entity_poly.pdbx_strand_id
1 'polypeptide(L)'
;MCWGAYCANFGVSLNFDKPTAAVKKARRDKAGCTKPNRCNDGGGNNPDPTSRSCDEYPFASTSNADDVQQCNRCVPVREQSSQGGTISSFTQHTLNNNPGGFTVSFGNPDAAGVQYCEANTDCLNDGNQFCGNDLCPDGHQSKKLLKRHLYMLESGMPILSPKELQPGQEVRRVLKRSQAEMTLRGRGAGDPWELVGDTVKHRVDRL
;
A
#
# COMPACT_ATOMS: atom_id res chain seq x y z
N MET A 1 -1.57 2.76 3.95
CA MET A 1 -2.15 2.79 2.58
C MET A 1 -3.67 2.95 2.53
N CYS A 2 -4.49 2.15 3.21
CA CYS A 2 -5.96 2.24 3.11
C CYS A 2 -6.55 3.62 3.44
N TRP A 3 -6.01 4.33 4.43
CA TRP A 3 -6.41 5.70 4.71
C TRP A 3 -6.21 6.62 3.50
N GLY A 4 -5.05 6.59 2.83
CA GLY A 4 -4.82 7.40 1.63
C GLY A 4 -5.75 7.02 0.47
N ALA A 5 -5.96 5.72 0.27
CA ALA A 5 -6.82 5.21 -0.79
C ALA A 5 -8.30 5.59 -0.59
N TYR A 6 -8.82 5.45 0.64
CA TYR A 6 -10.24 5.50 0.93
C TYR A 6 -10.68 6.75 1.71
N CYS A 7 -9.88 7.21 2.67
CA CYS A 7 -10.23 8.34 3.55
C CYS A 7 -9.73 9.69 3.02
N ALA A 8 -8.54 9.74 2.42
CA ALA A 8 -8.06 10.92 1.70
C ALA A 8 -8.58 11.01 0.27
N ASN A 9 -9.31 9.98 -0.18
CA ASN A 9 -9.90 9.90 -1.51
C ASN A 9 -8.86 10.04 -2.66
N PHE A 10 -7.62 9.56 -2.45
CA PHE A 10 -6.63 9.49 -3.53
C PHE A 10 -6.93 8.37 -4.53
N GLY A 11 -7.83 7.45 -4.17
CA GLY A 11 -8.22 6.33 -5.00
C GLY A 11 -7.18 5.22 -5.00
N VAL A 12 -7.42 4.21 -5.82
CA VAL A 12 -6.71 2.91 -5.88
C VAL A 12 -6.13 2.58 -7.24
N SER A 13 -6.53 3.34 -8.27
CA SER A 13 -6.02 3.22 -9.62
C SER A 13 -4.80 4.13 -9.72
N LEU A 14 -3.63 3.52 -9.84
CA LEU A 14 -2.36 4.22 -9.89
C LEU A 14 -1.70 4.00 -11.25
N ASN A 15 -0.91 4.98 -11.69
CA ASN A 15 -0.18 4.93 -12.93
C ASN A 15 1.31 4.94 -12.64
N PHE A 16 1.98 3.81 -12.86
CA PHE A 16 3.44 3.75 -12.83
C PHE A 16 3.98 4.48 -14.05
N ASP A 17 4.81 5.49 -13.83
CA ASP A 17 5.35 6.36 -14.87
C ASP A 17 6.87 6.24 -15.05
N LYS A 18 7.47 5.22 -14.42
CA LYS A 18 8.91 4.94 -14.42
C LYS A 18 9.73 6.21 -14.11
N PRO A 19 9.49 6.85 -12.95
CA PRO A 19 10.13 8.12 -12.65
C PRO A 19 11.64 7.94 -12.47
N THR A 20 12.40 8.98 -12.82
CA THR A 20 13.83 9.03 -12.51
C THR A 20 14.05 9.04 -11.00
N ALA A 21 15.28 8.72 -10.57
CA ALA A 21 15.64 8.79 -9.15
C ALA A 21 15.38 10.19 -8.55
N ALA A 22 15.60 11.26 -9.33
CA ALA A 22 15.34 12.62 -8.92
C ALA A 22 13.84 12.89 -8.72
N VAL A 23 12.99 12.46 -9.65
CA VAL A 23 11.52 12.61 -9.53
C VAL A 23 10.99 11.80 -8.35
N LYS A 24 11.42 10.54 -8.21
CA LYS A 24 11.04 9.70 -7.06
C LYS A 24 11.47 10.35 -5.74
N LYS A 25 12.67 10.94 -5.68
CA LYS A 25 13.13 11.67 -4.49
C LYS A 25 12.25 12.88 -4.21
N ALA A 26 11.95 13.71 -5.22
CA ALA A 26 11.11 14.89 -5.05
C ALA A 26 9.71 14.54 -4.53
N ARG A 27 9.10 13.45 -5.04
CA ARG A 27 7.83 12.93 -4.52
C ARG A 27 7.95 12.50 -3.05
N ARG A 28 9.02 11.79 -2.67
CA ARG A 28 9.27 11.43 -1.26
C ARG A 28 9.51 12.63 -0.36
N ASP A 29 10.17 13.67 -0.87
CA ASP A 29 10.36 14.94 -0.16
C ASP A 29 9.00 15.61 0.08
N LYS A 30 8.15 15.70 -0.96
CA LYS A 30 6.78 16.24 -0.87
C LYS A 30 5.91 15.46 0.12
N ALA A 31 6.08 14.14 0.16
CA ALA A 31 5.40 13.25 1.09
C ALA A 31 5.90 13.37 2.53
N GLY A 32 6.98 14.08 2.83
CA GLY A 32 7.56 14.18 4.19
C GLY A 32 8.44 13.00 4.61
N CYS A 33 8.85 12.15 3.66
CA CYS A 33 9.57 10.90 3.95
C CYS A 33 11.11 10.99 3.89
N THR A 34 11.69 12.19 3.71
CA THR A 34 13.15 12.35 3.55
C THR A 34 13.77 13.31 4.56
N LYS A 35 13.45 14.61 4.52
CA LYS A 35 13.97 15.62 5.47
C LYS A 35 12.96 16.76 5.66
N PRO A 36 12.49 17.04 6.90
CA PRO A 36 12.67 16.22 8.10
C PRO A 36 11.88 14.91 7.98
N ASN A 37 12.54 13.75 8.08
CA ASN A 37 11.82 12.47 8.13
C ASN A 37 11.34 12.24 9.56
N ARG A 38 10.03 12.43 9.79
CA ARG A 38 9.42 12.26 11.11
C ARG A 38 9.53 10.84 11.68
N CYS A 39 9.72 9.82 10.82
CA CYS A 39 9.78 8.42 11.23
C CYS A 39 11.16 7.98 11.76
N ASN A 40 12.21 8.77 11.51
CA ASN A 40 13.53 8.48 12.08
C ASN A 40 13.67 9.04 13.51
N ASP A 41 14.58 8.45 14.29
CA ASP A 41 14.90 8.91 15.66
C ASP A 41 15.13 10.44 15.67
N GLY A 42 14.36 11.17 16.47
CA GLY A 42 14.43 12.63 16.59
C GLY A 42 13.42 13.43 15.75
N GLY A 43 12.54 12.78 14.98
CA GLY A 43 11.51 13.42 14.15
C GLY A 43 10.29 14.00 14.89
N GLY A 44 10.22 13.86 16.21
CA GLY A 44 9.25 14.50 17.11
C GLY A 44 7.82 13.90 17.11
N ASN A 45 7.36 13.31 16.00
CA ASN A 45 5.96 12.91 15.79
C ASN A 45 5.81 11.46 15.31
N ASN A 46 6.65 10.55 15.80
CA ASN A 46 6.48 9.11 15.60
C ASN A 46 5.89 8.49 16.88
N PRO A 47 4.61 8.05 16.88
CA PRO A 47 3.99 7.48 18.06
C PRO A 47 4.52 6.08 18.41
N ASP A 48 5.26 5.43 17.50
CA ASP A 48 5.84 4.12 17.73
C ASP A 48 7.34 4.09 17.38
N PRO A 49 8.25 3.99 18.38
CA PRO A 49 9.69 3.99 18.15
C PRO A 49 10.20 2.77 17.37
N THR A 50 9.39 1.71 17.21
CA THR A 50 9.71 0.55 16.38
C THR A 50 9.36 0.78 14.90
N SER A 51 8.54 1.79 14.60
CA SER A 51 8.06 2.16 13.28
C SER A 51 8.96 3.21 12.61
N ARG A 52 10.16 2.78 12.18
CA ARG A 52 11.19 3.70 11.67
C ARG A 52 11.18 3.94 10.16
N SER A 53 10.16 3.48 9.47
CA SER A 53 10.08 3.63 8.02
C SER A 53 8.88 4.48 7.62
N CYS A 54 9.11 5.42 6.70
CA CYS A 54 8.04 6.21 6.11
C CYS A 54 7.41 5.43 4.95
N ASP A 55 6.09 5.26 4.99
CA ASP A 55 5.31 4.73 3.88
C ASP A 55 4.39 5.79 3.32
N GLU A 56 4.48 6.02 2.00
CA GLU A 56 3.77 7.08 1.29
C GLU A 56 2.65 6.54 0.39
N TYR A 57 1.51 7.25 0.35
CA TYR A 57 0.42 7.00 -0.60
C TYR A 57 -0.16 8.30 -1.18
N PRO A 58 -0.34 8.42 -2.52
CA PRO A 58 0.09 7.49 -3.57
C PRO A 58 1.60 7.21 -3.57
N PHE A 59 2.04 6.17 -4.29
CA PHE A 59 3.45 5.79 -4.27
C PHE A 59 4.33 6.79 -5.03
N ALA A 60 5.53 7.06 -4.53
CA ALA A 60 6.50 7.92 -5.22
C ALA A 60 6.93 7.37 -6.61
N SER A 61 6.66 6.09 -6.90
CA SER A 61 6.85 5.49 -8.22
C SER A 61 5.71 5.74 -9.21
N THR A 62 4.68 6.52 -8.84
CA THR A 62 3.47 6.74 -9.65
C THR A 62 3.26 8.22 -9.92
N SER A 63 2.74 8.57 -11.10
CA SER A 63 2.46 9.97 -11.46
C SER A 63 1.36 10.59 -10.59
N ASN A 64 0.48 9.78 -9.99
CA ASN A 64 -0.54 10.23 -9.04
C ASN A 64 0.03 11.01 -7.85
N ALA A 65 1.30 10.81 -7.49
CA ALA A 65 1.98 11.56 -6.43
C ALA A 65 2.17 13.05 -6.77
N ASP A 66 2.21 13.40 -8.05
CA ASP A 66 2.40 14.78 -8.49
C ASP A 66 1.13 15.61 -8.28
N ASP A 67 -0.04 14.97 -8.43
CA ASP A 67 -1.35 15.62 -8.41
C ASP A 67 -1.89 15.92 -7.00
N VAL A 68 -1.33 15.29 -5.97
CA VAL A 68 -1.85 15.36 -4.59
C VAL A 68 -0.77 15.63 -3.57
N GLN A 69 -1.16 16.16 -2.41
CA GLN A 69 -0.32 16.15 -1.21
C GLN A 69 -0.33 14.72 -0.64
N GLN A 70 0.71 13.94 -0.95
CA GLN A 70 0.80 12.54 -0.50
C GLN A 70 0.66 12.44 1.01
N CYS A 71 -0.06 11.41 1.45
CA CYS A 71 -0.09 11.04 2.85
C CYS A 71 1.05 10.07 3.17
N ASN A 72 1.52 10.09 4.40
CA ASN A 72 2.50 9.17 4.93
C ASN A 72 2.11 8.65 6.32
N ARG A 73 2.60 7.45 6.64
CA ARG A 73 2.54 6.85 7.98
C ARG A 73 3.91 6.25 8.33
N CYS A 74 4.29 6.36 9.60
CA CYS A 74 5.43 5.59 10.11
C CYS A 74 4.99 4.15 10.34
N VAL A 75 5.70 3.21 9.71
CA VAL A 75 5.44 1.77 9.77
C VAL A 75 6.68 1.01 10.24
N PRO A 76 6.53 -0.18 10.83
CA PRO A 76 7.66 -1.04 11.18
C PRO A 76 8.56 -1.27 9.96
N VAL A 77 9.87 -1.19 10.14
CA VAL A 77 10.86 -1.33 9.04
C VAL A 77 10.66 -2.64 8.25
N ARG A 78 10.22 -3.70 8.95
CA ARG A 78 9.93 -5.01 8.35
C ARG A 78 8.72 -5.00 7.40
N GLU A 79 7.79 -4.06 7.56
CA GLU A 79 6.58 -3.92 6.74
C GLU A 79 6.77 -3.00 5.52
N GLN A 80 7.71 -2.04 5.56
CA GLN A 80 8.03 -1.22 4.39
C GLN A 80 8.98 -1.92 3.41
N SER A 81 9.94 -2.70 3.90
CA SER A 81 10.74 -3.55 2.98
C SER A 81 9.85 -4.53 2.21
N SER A 82 8.70 -4.90 2.79
CA SER A 82 7.64 -5.66 2.12
C SER A 82 6.92 -4.88 1.05
N GLN A 83 6.40 -3.69 1.37
CA GLN A 83 5.54 -2.93 0.47
C GLN A 83 6.32 -2.24 -0.66
N GLY A 84 7.48 -1.66 -0.37
CA GLY A 84 8.37 -1.08 -1.39
C GLY A 84 8.98 -2.12 -2.35
N GLY A 85 9.35 -3.30 -1.84
CA GLY A 85 9.81 -4.44 -2.63
C GLY A 85 8.69 -5.01 -3.51
N THR A 86 7.48 -5.15 -2.96
CA THR A 86 6.26 -5.56 -3.67
C THR A 86 5.94 -4.68 -4.87
N ILE A 87 5.94 -3.35 -4.70
CA ILE A 87 5.61 -2.42 -5.80
C ILE A 87 6.73 -2.42 -6.85
N SER A 88 7.99 -2.50 -6.42
CA SER A 88 9.13 -2.63 -7.35
C SER A 88 9.06 -3.93 -8.14
N SER A 89 8.77 -5.06 -7.49
CA SER A 89 8.61 -6.37 -8.11
C SER A 89 7.42 -6.40 -9.07
N PHE A 90 6.28 -5.82 -8.68
CA PHE A 90 5.11 -5.71 -9.55
C PHE A 90 5.40 -4.88 -10.81
N THR A 91 5.98 -3.68 -10.64
CA THR A 91 6.31 -2.82 -11.79
C THR A 91 7.36 -3.46 -12.71
N GLN A 92 8.34 -4.17 -12.14
CA GLN A 92 9.36 -4.88 -12.93
C GLN A 92 8.80 -6.10 -13.66
N HIS A 93 8.03 -6.96 -13.00
CA HIS A 93 7.63 -8.25 -13.55
C HIS A 93 6.25 -8.28 -14.22
N THR A 94 5.33 -7.40 -13.82
CA THR A 94 3.99 -7.34 -14.41
C THR A 94 3.91 -6.27 -15.49
N LEU A 95 4.52 -5.11 -15.25
CA LEU A 95 4.55 -4.03 -16.24
C LEU A 95 5.80 -4.08 -17.14
N ASN A 96 6.67 -5.08 -16.97
CA ASN A 96 7.96 -5.17 -17.68
C ASN A 96 8.80 -3.88 -17.59
N ASN A 97 8.70 -3.19 -16.45
CA ASN A 97 9.32 -1.89 -16.21
C ASN A 97 8.95 -0.82 -17.27
N ASN A 98 7.75 -0.92 -17.86
CA ASN A 98 7.16 0.07 -18.74
C ASN A 98 6.07 0.84 -17.99
N PRO A 99 5.80 2.10 -18.38
CA PRO A 99 4.67 2.84 -17.83
C PRO A 99 3.34 2.09 -18.00
N GLY A 100 2.46 2.16 -17.00
CA GLY A 100 1.19 1.46 -17.03
C GLY A 100 0.33 1.65 -15.80
N GLY A 101 -0.99 1.49 -16.00
CA GLY A 101 -1.98 1.56 -14.93
C GLY A 101 -2.13 0.24 -14.18
N PHE A 102 -2.33 0.33 -12.87
CA PHE A 102 -2.67 -0.81 -12.02
C PHE A 102 -3.67 -0.41 -10.95
N THR A 103 -4.36 -1.39 -10.37
CA THR A 103 -5.30 -1.17 -9.27
C THR A 103 -4.80 -1.88 -8.02
N VAL A 104 -4.71 -1.15 -6.92
CA VAL A 104 -4.36 -1.70 -5.60
C VAL A 104 -5.62 -2.28 -4.95
N SER A 105 -5.52 -3.53 -4.49
CA SER A 105 -6.49 -4.18 -3.61
C SER A 105 -5.80 -4.56 -2.32
N PHE A 106 -6.52 -4.54 -1.20
CA PHE A 106 -5.94 -4.79 0.13
C PHE A 106 -6.34 -6.18 0.63
N GLY A 107 -5.35 -6.99 0.96
CA GLY A 107 -5.55 -8.33 1.51
C GLY A 107 -5.80 -8.30 3.02
N ASN A 108 -6.57 -9.26 3.52
CA ASN A 108 -6.88 -9.42 4.95
C ASN A 108 -7.37 -8.11 5.61
N PRO A 109 -8.42 -7.46 5.08
CA PRO A 109 -8.85 -6.13 5.54
C PRO A 109 -9.31 -6.08 7.01
N ASP A 110 -9.74 -7.22 7.58
CA ASP A 110 -10.23 -7.31 8.97
C ASP A 110 -9.19 -7.96 9.92
N ALA A 111 -7.92 -8.03 9.51
CA ALA A 111 -6.87 -8.54 10.39
C ALA A 111 -6.69 -7.62 11.61
N ALA A 112 -6.45 -8.20 12.79
CA ALA A 112 -6.30 -7.45 14.03
C ALA A 112 -5.21 -6.35 13.90
N GLY A 113 -5.58 -5.11 14.21
CA GLY A 113 -4.70 -3.94 14.11
C GLY A 113 -4.65 -3.28 12.73
N VAL A 114 -5.31 -3.84 11.71
CA VAL A 114 -5.51 -3.16 10.42
C VAL A 114 -6.64 -2.15 10.56
N GLN A 115 -6.36 -0.89 10.23
CA GLN A 115 -7.33 0.19 10.25
C GLN A 115 -7.58 0.74 8.84
N TYR A 116 -8.75 1.35 8.64
CA TYR A 116 -9.18 2.02 7.42
C TYR A 116 -9.39 1.13 6.19
N CYS A 117 -8.96 -0.13 6.23
CA CYS A 117 -9.23 -1.13 5.20
C CYS A 117 -10.61 -1.78 5.36
N GLU A 118 -11.26 -1.58 6.50
CA GLU A 118 -12.60 -2.10 6.75
C GLU A 118 -13.66 -1.34 5.95
N ALA A 119 -14.73 -2.02 5.55
CA ALA A 119 -15.82 -1.44 4.77
C ALA A 119 -16.49 -0.22 5.44
N ASN A 120 -16.44 -0.13 6.77
CA ASN A 120 -17.14 0.88 7.58
C ASN A 120 -16.22 1.67 8.53
N THR A 121 -15.04 2.09 8.07
CA THR A 121 -14.16 3.00 8.85
C THR A 121 -14.71 4.43 8.90
N ASP A 122 -14.69 5.10 10.05
CA ASP A 122 -15.10 6.50 10.23
C ASP A 122 -14.11 7.53 9.64
N CYS A 123 -12.94 7.08 9.18
CA CYS A 123 -11.87 7.90 8.61
C CYS A 123 -11.32 8.98 9.56
N LEU A 124 -11.47 8.80 10.88
CA LEU A 124 -10.85 9.65 11.87
C LEU A 124 -9.33 9.40 11.88
N ASN A 125 -8.53 10.46 11.85
CA ASN A 125 -7.08 10.33 11.91
C ASN A 125 -6.68 9.87 13.32
N ASP A 126 -5.92 8.78 13.42
CA ASP A 126 -5.44 8.25 14.70
C ASP A 126 -4.23 9.03 15.28
N GLY A 127 -3.92 10.19 14.71
CA GLY A 127 -2.76 11.01 15.06
C GLY A 127 -1.48 10.56 14.35
N ASN A 128 -1.55 9.63 13.40
CA ASN A 128 -0.37 9.11 12.72
C ASN A 128 -0.48 9.07 11.18
N GLN A 129 -1.56 9.61 10.60
CA GLN A 129 -1.57 9.98 9.18
C GLN A 129 -1.11 11.43 9.00
N PHE A 130 -0.08 11.62 8.17
CA PHE A 130 0.50 12.94 7.88
C PHE A 130 0.44 13.22 6.39
N CYS A 131 0.25 14.48 6.01
CA CYS A 131 0.12 14.95 4.63
C CYS A 131 1.31 15.89 4.37
N GLY A 132 2.42 15.35 3.86
CA GLY A 132 3.72 16.00 4.02
C GLY A 132 4.20 15.95 5.47
N ASN A 133 4.47 17.11 6.08
CA ASN A 133 4.95 17.19 7.46
C ASN A 133 3.87 17.51 8.50
N ASP A 134 2.64 17.78 8.04
CA ASP A 134 1.52 18.14 8.90
C ASP A 134 0.59 16.95 9.12
N LEU A 135 -0.11 16.92 10.25
CA LEU A 135 -1.18 15.94 10.47
C LEU A 135 -2.23 16.10 9.36
N CYS A 136 -2.60 15.01 8.72
CA CYS A 136 -3.72 15.04 7.80
C CYS A 136 -5.00 15.42 8.58
N PRO A 137 -5.92 16.19 8.00
CA PRO A 137 -7.26 16.36 8.59
C PRO A 137 -7.98 15.00 8.65
N ASP A 138 -9.02 14.92 9.48
CA ASP A 138 -9.93 13.77 9.42
C ASP A 138 -10.44 13.60 8.00
N GLY A 139 -10.43 12.35 7.54
CA GLY A 139 -10.86 12.03 6.19
C GLY A 139 -12.34 12.33 6.03
N HIS A 140 -12.70 12.93 4.92
CA HIS A 140 -14.10 12.92 4.51
C HIS A 140 -14.35 11.55 3.89
N GLN A 141 -15.18 10.71 4.53
CA GLN A 141 -15.80 9.62 3.79
C GLN A 141 -16.46 10.26 2.57
N SER A 142 -15.95 10.00 1.37
CA SER A 142 -16.68 10.39 0.18
C SER A 142 -18.00 9.62 0.27
N LYS A 143 -19.12 10.32 0.46
CA LYS A 143 -20.47 9.71 0.51
C LYS A 143 -20.77 8.89 -0.76
N LYS A 144 -20.01 9.12 -1.85
CA LYS A 144 -19.75 8.16 -2.92
C LYS A 144 -18.70 7.13 -2.43
N LEU A 145 -19.06 6.33 -1.43
CA LEU A 145 -18.25 5.19 -1.02
C LEU A 145 -17.93 4.42 -2.29
N LEU A 146 -16.65 4.36 -2.68
CA LEU A 146 -16.18 3.32 -3.59
C LEU A 146 -16.82 2.05 -3.07
N LYS A 147 -17.75 1.46 -3.84
CA LYS A 147 -18.38 0.21 -3.42
C LYS A 147 -17.23 -0.76 -3.27
N ARG A 148 -16.89 -1.02 -2.02
CA ARG A 148 -15.82 -1.92 -1.64
C ARG A 148 -16.45 -3.29 -1.65
N HIS A 149 -15.88 -4.16 -2.45
CA HIS A 149 -16.36 -5.51 -2.66
C HIS A 149 -15.34 -6.43 -2.04
N LEU A 150 -15.80 -7.21 -1.07
CA LEU A 150 -14.99 -8.21 -0.44
C LEU A 150 -15.08 -9.48 -1.28
N TYR A 151 -13.93 -10.09 -1.56
CA TYR A 151 -13.83 -11.31 -2.34
C TYR A 151 -12.98 -12.33 -1.61
N MET A 152 -13.31 -13.60 -1.82
CA MET A 152 -12.44 -14.71 -1.46
C MET A 152 -11.65 -15.11 -2.71
N LEU A 153 -10.34 -15.27 -2.56
CA LEU A 153 -9.48 -15.87 -3.59
C LEU A 153 -9.48 -17.40 -3.47
N GLU A 154 -9.06 -18.10 -4.53
CA GLU A 154 -8.95 -19.57 -4.49
C GLU A 154 -7.96 -20.06 -3.43
N SER A 155 -6.95 -19.25 -3.10
CA SER A 155 -6.06 -19.52 -1.97
C SER A 155 -6.70 -19.43 -0.59
N GLY A 156 -7.97 -19.02 -0.49
CA GLY A 156 -8.64 -18.73 0.78
C GLY A 156 -8.26 -17.38 1.39
N MET A 157 -7.54 -16.54 0.65
CA MET A 157 -7.19 -15.19 1.09
C MET A 157 -8.33 -14.21 0.79
N PRO A 158 -8.86 -13.49 1.78
CA PRO A 158 -9.81 -12.42 1.52
C PRO A 158 -9.12 -11.17 0.99
N ILE A 159 -9.75 -10.52 0.02
CA ILE A 159 -9.32 -9.22 -0.51
C ILE A 159 -10.46 -8.22 -0.52
N LEU A 160 -10.14 -6.96 -0.23
CA LEU A 160 -11.00 -5.83 -0.46
C LEU A 160 -10.64 -5.19 -1.80
N SER A 161 -11.57 -5.28 -2.75
CA SER A 161 -11.43 -4.67 -4.06
C SER A 161 -12.33 -3.44 -4.19
N PRO A 162 -11.81 -2.34 -4.75
CA PRO A 162 -12.59 -1.16 -5.10
C PRO A 162 -13.34 -1.31 -6.44
N LYS A 163 -13.06 -2.39 -7.18
CA LYS A 163 -13.70 -2.75 -8.44
C LYS A 163 -14.55 -4.00 -8.26
N GLU A 164 -15.62 -4.09 -9.02
CA GLU A 164 -16.34 -5.34 -9.16
C GLU A 164 -15.47 -6.33 -9.96
N LEU A 165 -15.02 -7.38 -9.27
CA LEU A 165 -14.27 -8.49 -9.86
C LEU A 165 -15.21 -9.66 -10.15
N GLN A 166 -14.91 -10.39 -11.23
CA GLN A 166 -15.66 -11.59 -11.61
C GLN A 166 -14.99 -12.85 -11.10
N PRO A 167 -15.74 -13.90 -10.71
CA PRO A 167 -15.18 -15.22 -10.51
C PRO A 167 -14.34 -15.67 -11.71
N GLY A 168 -13.18 -16.27 -11.45
CA GLY A 168 -12.22 -16.66 -12.48
C GLY A 168 -11.29 -15.53 -12.95
N GLN A 169 -11.49 -14.28 -12.51
CA GLN A 169 -10.58 -13.19 -12.84
C GLN A 169 -9.23 -13.37 -12.14
N GLU A 170 -8.15 -13.29 -12.91
CA GLU A 170 -6.79 -13.35 -12.38
C GLU A 170 -6.45 -12.09 -11.57
N VAL A 171 -5.83 -12.31 -10.43
CA VAL A 171 -5.21 -11.28 -9.61
C VAL A 171 -3.77 -11.67 -9.31
N ARG A 172 -2.93 -10.68 -9.04
CA ARG A 172 -1.57 -10.89 -8.55
C ARG A 172 -1.53 -10.47 -7.09
N ARG A 173 -1.08 -11.35 -6.21
CA ARG A 173 -0.88 -11.06 -4.79
C ARG A 173 0.56 -11.25 -4.41
N VAL A 174 0.99 -10.58 -3.35
CA VAL A 174 2.33 -10.76 -2.82
C VAL A 174 2.32 -11.64 -1.57
N LEU A 175 3.19 -12.64 -1.58
CA LEU A 175 3.42 -13.55 -0.48
C LEU A 175 4.80 -13.33 0.12
N LYS A 176 4.88 -13.45 1.45
CA LYS A 176 6.16 -13.58 2.14
C LYS A 176 6.65 -15.01 1.98
N ARG A 177 7.85 -15.19 1.44
CA ARG A 177 8.51 -16.51 1.41
C ARG A 177 8.76 -16.98 2.85
N SER A 178 8.62 -18.29 3.06
CA SER A 178 8.94 -18.91 4.34
C SER A 178 10.45 -18.87 4.62
N GLN A 179 10.82 -18.92 5.89
CA GLN A 179 12.24 -18.95 6.29
C GLN A 179 12.98 -20.19 5.76
N ALA A 180 12.27 -21.32 5.61
CA ALA A 180 12.79 -22.52 5.00
C ALA A 180 13.12 -22.30 3.51
N GLU A 181 12.23 -21.67 2.74
CA GLU A 181 12.46 -21.36 1.32
C GLU A 181 13.60 -20.37 1.11
N MET A 182 13.73 -19.37 2.00
CA MET A 182 14.86 -18.44 1.96
C MET A 182 16.20 -19.14 2.26
N THR A 183 16.20 -20.11 3.18
CA THR A 183 17.41 -20.84 3.58
C THR A 183 17.88 -21.79 2.47
N LEU A 184 16.95 -22.45 1.77
CA LEU A 184 17.25 -23.38 0.68
C LEU A 184 17.89 -22.70 -0.54
N ARG A 185 17.66 -21.40 -0.75
CA ARG A 185 18.18 -20.65 -1.91
C ARG A 185 19.56 -20.00 -1.69
N GLY A 186 20.14 -20.14 -0.50
CA GLY A 186 21.50 -19.67 -0.20
C GLY A 186 21.62 -18.18 0.14
N ARG A 187 22.77 -17.79 0.72
CA ARG A 187 23.09 -16.40 1.09
C ARG A 187 23.18 -15.54 -0.18
N GLY A 188 22.21 -14.65 -0.36
CA GLY A 188 22.03 -13.86 -1.58
C GLY A 188 20.64 -14.00 -2.20
N ALA A 189 19.75 -14.82 -1.62
CA ALA A 189 18.36 -14.92 -2.01
C ALA A 189 17.75 -13.52 -2.14
N GLY A 190 17.23 -13.20 -3.32
CA GLY A 190 16.58 -11.92 -3.63
C GLY A 190 15.39 -11.63 -2.73
N ASP A 191 14.69 -10.54 -3.04
CA ASP A 191 13.55 -10.00 -2.29
C ASP A 191 12.69 -11.11 -1.63
N PRO A 192 12.48 -11.12 -0.29
CA PRO A 192 11.73 -12.16 0.42
C PRO A 192 10.24 -12.23 0.04
N TRP A 193 9.82 -11.40 -0.90
CA TRP A 193 8.46 -11.24 -1.36
C TRP A 193 8.32 -11.77 -2.78
N GLU A 194 7.31 -12.62 -2.99
CA GLU A 194 7.01 -13.22 -4.28
C GLU A 194 5.65 -12.76 -4.78
N LEU A 195 5.60 -12.32 -6.04
CA LEU A 195 4.35 -12.05 -6.73
C LEU A 195 3.81 -13.37 -7.30
N VAL A 196 2.70 -13.85 -6.75
CA VAL A 196 2.02 -15.06 -7.20
C VAL A 196 0.71 -14.72 -7.90
N GLY A 197 0.35 -15.52 -8.90
CA GLY A 197 -1.00 -15.50 -9.46
C GLY A 197 -1.99 -16.12 -8.47
N ASP A 198 -3.21 -15.59 -8.47
CA ASP A 198 -4.36 -16.13 -7.77
C ASP A 198 -5.61 -15.77 -8.56
N THR A 199 -6.75 -16.32 -8.16
CA THR A 199 -8.00 -16.16 -8.91
C THR A 199 -9.13 -15.81 -7.97
N VAL A 200 -10.01 -14.92 -8.41
CA VAL A 200 -11.22 -14.58 -7.66
C VAL A 200 -12.13 -15.80 -7.65
N LYS A 201 -12.45 -16.31 -6.45
CA LYS A 201 -13.37 -17.44 -6.28
C LYS A 201 -14.80 -16.98 -6.29
N HIS A 202 -15.15 -16.08 -5.37
CA HIS A 202 -16.49 -15.50 -5.26
C HIS A 202 -16.47 -14.22 -4.43
N ARG A 203 -17.54 -13.42 -4.56
CA ARG A 203 -17.82 -12.28 -3.71
C ARG A 203 -18.35 -12.74 -2.36
N VAL A 204 -17.95 -12.08 -1.29
CA VAL A 204 -18.46 -12.29 0.07
C VAL A 204 -19.03 -10.97 0.61
N ASP A 205 -19.99 -11.06 1.53
CA ASP A 205 -20.64 -9.88 2.09
C ASP A 205 -19.99 -9.40 3.39
N ARG A 206 -19.29 -10.30 4.12
CA ARG A 206 -18.54 -10.06 5.37
C ARG A 206 -17.41 -11.10 5.51
N LEU A 207 -16.38 -10.80 6.30
CA LEU A 207 -15.38 -11.80 6.75
C LEU A 207 -15.83 -12.53 8.00
#